data_AF-A0A975RF05-F1
#
_entry.id   AF-A0A975RF05-F1
#
_cell.length_a   1.000
_cell.length_b   1.000
_cell.length_c   1.000
_cell.angle_alpha   90.00
_cell.angle_beta   90.00
_cell.angle_gamma   90.00
#
_symmetry.space_group_name_H-M   'P 1'
#
loop_
_entity.id
_entity.type
_entity.pdbx_description
1 polymer ?
#
loop_
_entity_poly.entity_id
_entity_poly.type
_entity_poly.pdbx_seq_one_letter_code
_entity_poly.pdbx_strand_id
1 'polypeptide(L)' 'MIIEFSSTRTAAAPVRKLDALAVEAALNGRRAYDELHPREVFEVVRIARRRGNTLDQVAELLDVDFFMIADEYDAAGA' A
#
# COMPACT_ATOMS: atom_id res chain seq x y z
N MET A 1 24.15 -33.82 -25.84
CA MET A 1 24.19 -32.38 -25.53
C MET A 1 22.98 -32.10 -24.65
N ILE A 2 23.20 -31.91 -23.34
CA ILE A 2 22.14 -31.62 -22.38
C ILE A 2 22.22 -30.11 -22.14
N ILE A 3 21.13 -29.39 -22.41
CA ILE A 3 21.04 -27.95 -22.13
C ILE A 3 20.47 -27.83 -20.72
N GLU A 4 21.33 -27.51 -19.75
CA GLU A 4 20.90 -27.15 -18.40
C GLU A 4 20.36 -25.73 -18.41
N PHE A 5 19.04 -25.58 -18.28
CA PHE A 5 18.41 -24.29 -18.01
C PHE A 5 18.75 -23.86 -16.58
N SER A 6 19.74 -22.98 -16.44
CA SER A 6 19.97 -22.22 -15.21
C SER A 6 18.77 -21.31 -14.96
N SER A 7 17.77 -21.84 -14.23
CA SER A 7 16.68 -21.04 -13.71
C SER A 7 17.22 -20.21 -12.55
N THR A 8 17.72 -19.00 -12.85
CA THR A 8 17.85 -17.94 -11.83
C THR A 8 16.45 -17.54 -11.41
N ARG A 9 15.85 -18.36 -10.53
CA ARG A 9 14.63 -18.01 -9.81
C ARG A 9 15.03 -16.92 -8.83
N THR A 10 14.99 -15.67 -9.29
CA THR A 10 14.99 -14.50 -8.41
C THR A 10 14.01 -14.82 -7.30
N ALA A 11 14.53 -15.03 -6.09
CA ALA A 11 13.72 -15.27 -4.92
C ALA A 11 12.89 -14.00 -4.73
N ALA A 12 11.64 -14.03 -5.22
CA ALA A 12 10.66 -13.02 -4.86
C ALA A 12 10.65 -13.00 -3.33
N ALA A 13 11.06 -11.87 -2.76
CA ALA A 13 11.04 -11.69 -1.31
C ALA A 13 9.69 -12.18 -0.79
N PRO A 14 9.66 -12.89 0.37
CA PRO A 14 8.42 -13.45 0.88
C PRO A 14 7.39 -12.35 0.91
N VAL A 15 6.34 -12.51 0.10
CA VAL A 15 5.25 -11.57 0.02
C VAL A 15 4.64 -11.50 1.40
N ARG A 16 4.99 -10.45 2.17
CA ARG A 16 4.38 -10.23 3.48
C ARG A 16 2.87 -10.19 3.26
N LYS A 17 2.18 -11.06 4.00
CA LYS A 17 0.71 -11.07 4.00
C LYS A 17 0.26 -9.68 4.46
N LEU A 18 -0.76 -9.15 3.80
CA LEU A 18 -1.40 -7.91 4.20
C LEU A 18 -1.85 -8.03 5.66
N ASP A 19 -1.43 -7.11 6.52
CA ASP A 19 -1.90 -7.04 7.88
C ASP A 19 -3.20 -6.21 7.93
N ALA A 20 -4.34 -6.89 8.06
CA ALA A 20 -5.64 -6.22 8.14
C ALA A 20 -5.75 -5.33 9.39
N LEU A 21 -5.07 -5.67 10.49
CA LEU A 21 -5.09 -4.86 11.70
C LEU A 21 -4.29 -3.56 11.49
N ALA A 22 -3.19 -3.62 10.74
CA ALA A 22 -2.43 -2.45 10.33
C ALA A 22 -3.28 -1.47 9.50
N VAL A 23 -3.99 -2.01 8.49
CA VAL A 23 -4.87 -1.23 7.62
C VAL A 23 -5.99 -0.58 8.41
N GLU A 24 -6.66 -1.33 9.29
CA GLU A 24 -7.72 -0.77 10.13
C GLU A 24 -7.19 0.26 11.13
N ALA A 25 -6.02 0.04 11.73
CA ALA A 25 -5.41 1.01 12.62
C ALA A 25 -5.11 2.33 11.91
N ALA A 26 -4.56 2.27 10.68
CA ALA A 26 -4.32 3.44 9.85
C ALA A 26 -5.62 4.15 9.45
N LEU A 27 -6.67 3.40 9.06
CA LEU A 27 -7.99 3.97 8.77
C LEU A 27 -8.65 4.67 9.96
N ASN A 28 -8.22 4.36 11.18
CA ASN A 28 -8.68 5.00 12.41
C ASN A 28 -7.71 6.09 12.92
N GLY A 29 -6.68 6.46 12.13
CA GLY A 29 -5.66 7.45 12.52
C GLY A 29 -4.77 7.00 13.68
N ARG A 30 -4.67 5.69 13.92
CA ARG A 30 -3.88 5.10 15.01
C ARG A 30 -2.53 4.57 14.56
N ARG A 31 -2.22 4.68 13.26
CA ARG A 31 -0.99 4.19 12.66
C ARG A 31 -0.59 5.12 11.51
N ALA A 32 0.65 5.59 11.54
CA ALA A 32 1.21 6.52 10.57
C ALA A 32 1.74 5.79 9.32
N TYR A 33 1.97 6.55 8.25
CA TYR A 33 2.45 6.06 6.95
C TYR A 33 3.76 5.25 7.02
N ASP A 34 4.73 5.70 7.82
CA ASP A 34 6.05 5.08 7.97
C ASP A 34 6.01 3.70 8.65
N GLU A 35 4.93 3.41 9.38
CA GLU A 35 4.68 2.11 10.00
C GLU A 35 3.99 1.10 9.06
N LEU A 36 3.52 1.55 7.90
CA LEU A 36 2.79 0.73 6.96
C LEU A 36 3.69 0.17 5.87
N HIS A 37 3.46 -1.09 5.52
CA HIS A 37 4.00 -1.65 4.31
C HIS A 37 3.34 -0.99 3.08
N PRO A 38 4.02 -0.82 1.94
CA PRO A 38 3.42 -0.20 0.73
C PRO A 38 2.09 -0.81 0.28
N ARG A 39 1.91 -2.12 0.53
CA ARG A 39 0.65 -2.82 0.26
C ARG A 39 -0.49 -2.43 1.20
N GLU A 40 -0.16 -2.13 2.45
CA GLU A 40 -1.13 -1.68 3.46
C GLU A 40 -1.52 -0.23 3.17
N VAL A 41 -0.55 0.63 2.80
CA VAL A 41 -0.81 1.97 2.28
C VAL A 41 -1.80 1.93 1.13
N PHE A 42 -1.56 1.09 0.12
CA PHE A 42 -2.46 0.95 -1.02
C PHE A 42 -3.89 0.57 -0.59
N GLU A 43 -4.03 -0.37 0.36
CA GLU A 43 -5.35 -0.77 0.86
C GLU A 43 -6.04 0.32 1.68
N VAL A 44 -5.30 1.07 2.50
CA VAL A 44 -5.84 2.23 3.23
C VAL A 44 -6.35 3.28 2.25
N VAL A 45 -5.54 3.65 1.26
CA VAL A 45 -5.89 4.61 0.21
C VAL A 45 -7.11 4.15 -0.57
N ARG A 46 -7.15 2.87 -0.98
CA ARG A 46 -8.29 2.27 -1.69
C ARG A 46 -9.58 2.30 -0.89
N ILE A 47 -9.51 1.95 0.40
CA ILE A 47 -10.69 1.94 1.28
C ILE A 47 -11.16 3.37 1.55
N ALA A 48 -10.26 4.29 1.86
CA ALA A 48 -10.60 5.69 2.13
C ALA A 48 -11.21 6.38 0.91
N ARG A 49 -10.64 6.17 -0.29
CA ARG A 49 -11.21 6.66 -1.55
C ARG A 49 -12.60 6.08 -1.80
N ARG A 50 -12.81 4.78 -1.56
CA ARG A 50 -14.13 4.13 -1.68
C ARG A 50 -15.17 4.69 -0.69
N ARG A 51 -14.72 5.20 0.47
CA ARG A 51 -15.56 5.91 1.46
C ARG A 51 -15.87 7.36 1.03
N GLY A 52 -15.31 7.83 -0.08
CA GLY A 52 -15.50 9.18 -0.61
C GLY A 52 -14.50 10.19 -0.07
N ASN A 53 -13.43 9.77 0.60
CA ASN A 53 -12.38 10.69 1.04
C ASN A 53 -11.62 11.26 -0.16
N THR A 54 -11.33 12.56 -0.11
CA THR A 54 -10.48 13.23 -1.10
C THR A 54 -9.00 12.89 -0.88
N LEU A 55 -8.15 13.11 -1.87
CA LEU A 55 -6.71 12.92 -1.77
C LEU A 55 -6.14 13.63 -0.52
N ASP A 56 -6.50 14.89 -0.29
CA ASP A 56 -6.04 15.66 0.88
C ASP A 56 -6.47 15.02 2.20
N GLN A 57 -7.70 14.49 2.28
CA GLN A 57 -8.19 13.81 3.49
C GLN A 57 -7.46 12.49 3.75
N VAL A 58 -7.08 11.76 2.68
CA VAL A 58 -6.30 10.53 2.82
C VAL A 58 -4.86 10.85 3.22
N ALA A 59 -4.30 11.95 2.72
CA ALA A 59 -2.97 12.43 3.08
C ALA A 59 -2.93 12.86 4.57
N GLU A 60 -3.95 13.60 5.02
CA GLU A 60 -4.12 13.97 6.43
C GLU A 60 -4.26 12.73 7.34
N LEU A 61 -5.05 11.73 6.92
CA LEU A 61 -5.22 10.48 7.66
C LEU A 61 -3.89 9.72 7.86
N LEU A 62 -3.00 9.79 6.87
CA LEU A 62 -1.71 9.11 6.87
C LEU A 62 -0.57 9.98 7.43
N ASP A 63 -0.86 11.23 7.79
CA ASP A 63 0.11 12.25 8.23
C ASP A 63 1.26 12.43 7.22
N VAL A 64 0.90 12.56 5.94
CA VAL A 64 1.84 12.79 4.84
C VAL A 64 1.35 13.88 3.91
N ASP A 65 2.26 14.45 3.13
CA ASP A 65 1.88 15.32 2.03
C ASP A 65 1.19 14.56 0.91
N PHE A 66 0.20 15.17 0.26
CA PHE A 66 -0.61 14.54 -0.79
C PHE A 66 0.21 14.00 -1.98
N PHE A 67 1.34 14.62 -2.31
CA PHE A 67 2.20 14.19 -3.42
C PHE A 67 2.85 12.82 -3.17
N MET A 68 2.94 12.38 -1.91
CA MET A 68 3.52 11.09 -1.54
C MET A 68 2.61 9.91 -1.86
N ILE A 69 1.30 10.16 -2.00
CA ILE A 69 0.27 9.12 -2.22
C ILE A 69 -0.58 9.38 -3.47
N ALA A 70 -0.21 10.36 -4.29
CA ALA A 70 -1.01 10.78 -5.44
C ALA A 70 -1.14 9.65 -6.48
N ASP A 71 -0.03 8.98 -6.80
CA ASP A 71 0.00 7.86 -7.73
C ASP A 71 -0.82 6.67 -7.21
N GLU A 72 -0.68 6.34 -5.91
CA GLU A 72 -1.46 5.30 -5.24
C GLU A 72 -2.95 5.65 -5.22
N TYR A 73 -3.28 6.92 -4.95
CA TYR A 73 -4.65 7.39 -4.92
C TYR A 73 -5.28 7.25 -6.30
N ASP A 74 -4.62 7.69 -7.36
CA ASP A 74 -5.10 7.55 -8.75
C ASP A 74 -5.27 6.08 -9.15
N ALA A 75 -4.26 5.25 -8.87
CA ALA A 75 -4.28 3.81 -9.15
C ALA A 75 -5.42 3.09 -8.41
N ALA A 76 -5.80 3.55 -7.22
CA ALA A 76 -6.87 2.94 -6.42
C ALA A 76 -8.29 3.18 -6.96
N GLY A 77 -8.46 4.02 -7.99
CA GLY A 77 -9.76 4.24 -8.65
C GLY A 77 -9.77 4.01 -10.15
N ALA A 78 -8.70 3.41 -10.71
CA ALA A 78 -8.73 2.76 -12.01
C ALA A 78 -9.40 1.38 -11.92
#